data_AF-A0A365Y0J1-F1
#
_entry.id   AF-A0A365Y0J1-F1
#
_cell.length_a   1.000
_cell.length_b   1.000
_cell.length_c   1.000
_cell.angle_alpha   90.00
_cell.angle_beta   90.00
_cell.angle_gamma   90.00
#
_symmetry.space_group_name_H-M   'P 1'
#
loop_
_entity.id
_entity.type
_entity.pdbx_description
1 polymer ?
#
loop_
_entity_poly.entity_id
_entity_poly.type
_entity_poly.pdbx_seq_one_letter_code
_entity_poly.pdbx_strand_id
1 'polypeptide(L)'
;MSADNYQQEKNSIRLTGRLVLRTFGKQTKSEHLAVYLVCDQGEYLIRPASANPFMNNPLMKLAGKTIIAEGYIVDYVFLARTWKEAE
;
A
#
# COMPACT_ATOMS: atom_id res chain seq x y z
N MET A 1 -2.79 -8.97 34.48
CA MET A 1 -3.69 -8.71 33.33
C MET A 1 -3.37 -7.27 32.91
N SER A 2 -2.79 -6.94 31.77
CA SER A 2 -2.71 -7.61 30.48
C SER A 2 -1.48 -7.07 29.72
N ALA A 3 -0.79 -7.95 29.01
CA ALA A 3 0.46 -7.67 28.30
C ALA A 3 0.17 -7.70 26.80
N ASP A 4 -0.46 -6.65 26.27
CA ASP A 4 -0.98 -6.67 24.90
C ASP A 4 -0.79 -5.30 24.24
N ASN A 5 0.44 -4.79 24.12
CA ASN A 5 0.69 -3.60 23.29
C ASN A 5 2.15 -3.43 22.82
N TYR A 6 2.89 -4.53 22.59
CA TYR A 6 4.32 -4.42 22.23
C TYR A 6 4.78 -5.31 21.06
N GLN A 7 3.90 -5.58 20.08
CA GLN A 7 4.29 -6.36 18.90
C GLN A 7 4.01 -5.73 17.53
N GLN A 8 3.35 -4.58 17.44
CA GLN A 8 3.01 -4.00 16.13
C GLN A 8 4.12 -3.19 15.44
N GLU A 9 5.31 -3.10 16.04
CA GLU A 9 6.48 -2.40 15.47
C GLU A 9 7.53 -3.32 14.83
N LYS A 10 7.45 -4.64 14.98
CA LYS A 10 8.59 -5.53 14.66
C LYS A 10 8.71 -6.04 13.22
N ASN A 11 7.79 -5.69 12.31
CA ASN A 11 7.79 -6.26 10.95
C ASN A 11 7.52 -5.22 9.85
N SER A 12 8.07 -4.01 9.99
CA SER A 12 8.12 -3.08 8.86
C SER A 12 9.14 -3.58 7.83
N ILE A 13 8.67 -4.04 6.68
CA ILE A 13 9.48 -4.39 5.52
C ILE A 13 9.54 -3.21 4.55
N ARG A 14 10.64 -3.14 3.81
CA ARG A 14 10.85 -2.16 2.75
C ARG A 14 10.68 -2.84 1.40
N LEU A 15 9.71 -2.38 0.62
CA LEU A 15 9.45 -2.87 -0.72
C LEU A 15 9.78 -1.78 -1.74
N THR A 16 10.41 -2.19 -2.83
CA THR A 16 10.73 -1.30 -3.96
C THR A 16 10.06 -1.88 -5.18
N GLY A 17 9.19 -1.10 -5.81
CA GLY A 17 8.38 -1.59 -6.90
C GLY A 17 7.68 -0.49 -7.64
N ARG A 18 7.08 -0.87 -8.77
CA ARG A 18 6.32 0.05 -9.60
C ARG A 18 4.89 0.10 -9.10
N LEU A 19 4.37 1.31 -8.91
CA LEU A 19 2.96 1.51 -8.64
C LEU A 19 2.16 1.34 -9.92
N VAL A 20 1.10 0.55 -9.86
CA VAL A 20 0.18 0.32 -10.97
C VAL A 20 -1.22 0.62 -10.47
N LEU A 21 -1.88 1.59 -11.12
CA LEU A 21 -3.31 1.81 -10.91
C LEU A 21 -4.08 0.70 -11.60
N ARG A 22 -4.90 -0.01 -10.83
CA ARG A 22 -5.90 -0.92 -11.38
C ARG A 22 -7.27 -0.57 -10.82
N THR A 23 -8.28 -0.70 -11.67
CA THR A 23 -9.68 -0.54 -11.25
C THR A 23 -10.07 -1.72 -10.37
N PHE A 24 -10.42 -1.45 -9.12
CA PHE A 24 -10.98 -2.43 -8.20
C PHE A 24 -12.51 -2.37 -8.25
N GLY A 25 -13.16 -3.54 -8.31
CA GLY A 25 -14.61 -3.63 -8.27
C GLY A 25 -15.32 -3.29 -9.58
N LYS A 26 -14.76 -3.72 -10.73
CA LYS A 26 -15.44 -3.67 -12.04
C LYS A 26 -16.88 -4.19 -11.88
N GLN A 27 -17.87 -3.37 -12.26
CA GLN A 27 -19.32 -3.68 -12.22
C GLN A 27 -20.04 -3.59 -10.86
N THR A 28 -19.56 -2.83 -9.88
CA THR A 28 -20.32 -2.54 -8.65
C THR A 28 -20.37 -1.04 -8.36
N LYS A 29 -21.38 -0.56 -7.61
CA LYS A 29 -21.58 0.87 -7.26
C LYS A 29 -20.39 1.54 -6.53
N SER A 30 -19.36 0.78 -6.20
CA SER A 30 -18.10 1.22 -5.58
C SER A 30 -16.90 0.87 -6.46
N GLU A 31 -16.97 1.21 -7.74
CA GLU A 31 -15.79 1.23 -8.62
C GLU A 31 -14.78 2.25 -8.07
N HIS A 32 -13.67 1.74 -7.55
CA HIS A 32 -12.61 2.57 -6.99
C HIS A 32 -11.27 2.15 -7.58
N LEU A 33 -10.48 3.16 -7.92
CA LEU A 33 -9.11 2.96 -8.35
C LEU A 33 -8.26 2.54 -7.14
N ALA A 34 -7.65 1.37 -7.23
CA ALA A 34 -6.69 0.87 -6.25
C ALA A 34 -5.28 0.93 -6.84
N VAL A 35 -4.31 1.22 -5.99
CA VAL A 35 -2.89 1.21 -6.37
C VAL A 35 -2.30 -0.13 -5.93
N TYR A 36 -1.61 -0.80 -6.85
CA TYR A 36 -0.87 -2.03 -6.60
C TYR A 36 0.62 -1.72 -6.69
N LEU A 37 1.40 -2.23 -5.74
CA LEU A 37 2.85 -2.20 -5.77
C LEU A 37 3.32 -3.50 -6.39
N VAL A 38 3.86 -3.40 -7.61
CA VAL A 38 4.46 -4.52 -8.33
C VAL A 38 5.95 -4.54 -8.04
N CYS A 39 6.37 -5.53 -7.26
CA CYS A 39 7.76 -5.80 -6.90
C CYS A 39 8.21 -7.12 -7.53
N ASP A 40 9.51 -7.42 -7.42
CA ASP A 40 10.07 -8.73 -7.84
C ASP A 40 9.43 -9.90 -7.07
N GLN A 41 9.07 -9.67 -5.80
CA GLN A 41 8.38 -10.62 -4.93
C GLN A 41 6.89 -10.84 -5.27
N GLY A 42 6.34 -10.10 -6.23
CA GLY A 42 4.93 -10.15 -6.62
C GLY A 42 4.22 -8.81 -6.54
N GLU A 43 2.90 -8.85 -6.72
CA GLU A 43 2.03 -7.68 -6.69
C GLU A 43 1.24 -7.62 -5.38
N TYR A 44 1.35 -6.50 -4.66
CA TYR A 44 0.67 -6.27 -3.39
C TYR A 44 -0.23 -5.05 -3.50
N LEU A 45 -1.42 -5.11 -2.92
CA LEU A 45 -2.31 -3.94 -2.91
C LEU A 45 -1.75 -2.92 -1.92
N ILE A 46 -1.23 -1.80 -2.41
CA ILE A 46 -0.59 -0.81 -1.55
C ILE A 46 -1.60 0.24 -1.08
N ARG A 47 -1.70 0.38 0.24
CA ARG A 47 -2.50 1.40 0.90
C ARG A 47 -1.67 2.13 1.94
N PRO A 48 -1.85 3.44 2.10
CA PRO A 48 -1.25 4.14 3.21
C PRO A 48 -1.90 3.65 4.50
N ALA A 49 -1.10 3.28 5.51
CA ALA A 49 -1.60 2.86 6.82
C ALA A 49 -2.45 3.96 7.49
N SER A 50 -2.20 5.22 7.13
CA SER A 50 -2.86 6.41 7.70
C SER A 50 -3.86 7.11 6.75
N ALA A 51 -4.14 6.57 5.55
CA ALA A 51 -5.03 7.25 4.61
C ALA A 51 -6.49 6.88 4.81
N ASN A 52 -7.35 7.90 4.72
CA ASN A 52 -8.79 7.72 4.71
C ASN A 52 -9.24 7.04 3.40
N PRO A 53 -10.06 5.97 3.46
CA PRO A 53 -10.56 5.24 2.28
C PRO A 53 -11.42 6.08 1.33
N PHE A 54 -11.82 7.29 1.75
CA PHE A 54 -12.68 8.21 0.98
C PHE A 54 -11.96 9.47 0.47
N MET A 55 -10.66 9.66 0.77
CA MET A 55 -9.89 10.82 0.28
C MET A 55 -8.86 10.43 -0.77
N ASN A 56 -8.53 11.39 -1.64
CA ASN A 56 -7.52 11.27 -2.69
C ASN A 56 -6.23 10.62 -2.16
N ASN A 57 -5.97 9.41 -2.60
CA ASN A 57 -4.83 8.63 -2.16
C ASN A 57 -3.56 9.22 -2.81
N PRO A 58 -2.60 9.77 -2.05
CA PRO A 58 -1.41 10.42 -2.61
C PRO A 58 -0.55 9.47 -3.45
N LEU A 59 -0.66 8.15 -3.22
CA LEU A 59 -0.04 7.12 -4.05
C LEU A 59 -0.59 7.06 -5.48
N MET A 60 -1.83 7.52 -5.72
CA MET A 60 -2.39 7.58 -7.08
C MET A 60 -1.59 8.54 -7.97
N LYS A 61 -1.03 9.62 -7.42
CA LYS A 61 -0.19 10.55 -8.18
C LYS A 61 1.15 9.95 -8.58
N LEU A 62 1.60 8.97 -7.79
CA LEU A 62 2.84 8.23 -8.03
C LEU A 62 2.61 6.94 -8.82
N ALA A 63 1.36 6.64 -9.17
CA ALA A 63 1.03 5.50 -9.99
C ALA A 63 1.67 5.60 -11.37
N GLY A 64 2.23 4.49 -11.82
CA GLY A 64 3.07 4.40 -13.01
C GLY A 64 4.56 4.62 -12.72
N LYS A 65 4.92 5.17 -11.55
CA LYS A 65 6.31 5.37 -11.12
C LYS A 65 6.80 4.26 -10.21
N THR A 66 8.11 4.13 -10.12
CA THR A 66 8.76 3.26 -9.13
C THR A 66 8.89 4.01 -7.82
N ILE A 67 8.45 3.39 -6.74
CA ILE A 67 8.58 3.94 -5.40
C ILE A 67 9.25 2.93 -4.48
N ILE A 68 9.78 3.46 -3.38
CA ILE A 68 10.26 2.70 -2.27
C ILE A 68 9.32 2.97 -1.11
N ALA A 69 8.62 1.94 -0.65
CA ALA A 69 7.64 2.03 0.44
C ALA A 69 8.09 1.18 1.63
N GLU A 70 7.95 1.71 2.84
CA GLU A 70 8.17 0.97 4.09
C GLU A 70 6.86 0.84 4.84
N GLY A 71 6.60 -0.38 5.30
CA GLY A 71 5.30 -0.73 5.83
C GLY A 71 5.24 -2.21 6.17
N TYR A 72 4.04 -2.74 6.34
CA TYR A 72 3.85 -4.14 6.68
C TYR A 72 2.77 -4.74 5.78
N ILE A 73 2.91 -6.02 5.44
CA ILE A 73 1.91 -6.75 4.67
C ILE A 73 0.89 -7.33 5.63
N VAL A 74 -0.39 -7.13 5.34
CA VAL A 74 -1.52 -7.82 5.97
C VAL A 74 -2.25 -8.57 4.87
N ASP A 75 -2.10 -9.90 4.87
CA ASP A 75 -2.68 -10.82 3.87
C ASP A 75 -2.13 -10.58 2.45
N TYR A 76 -2.78 -9.72 1.66
CA TYR A 76 -2.34 -9.25 0.33
C TYR A 76 -2.23 -7.72 0.24
N VAL A 77 -2.48 -7.02 1.35
CA VAL A 77 -2.49 -5.56 1.42
C VAL A 77 -1.19 -5.08 2.07
N PHE A 78 -0.38 -4.35 1.33
CA PHE A 78 0.78 -3.65 1.85
C PHE A 78 0.36 -2.31 2.46
N LEU A 79 0.39 -2.22 3.78
CA LEU A 79 0.12 -1.00 4.52
C LEU A 79 1.40 -0.17 4.64
N ALA A 80 1.60 0.72 3.67
CA ALA A 80 2.73 1.65 3.63
C ALA A 80 2.61 2.71 4.73
N ARG A 81 3.57 2.76 5.64
CA ARG A 81 3.71 3.86 6.61
C ARG A 81 4.39 5.05 5.96
N THR A 82 5.44 4.80 5.20
CA THR A 82 6.20 5.83 4.48
C THR A 82 6.45 5.35 3.05
N TRP A 83 6.59 6.29 2.13
CA TRP A 83 7.00 6.01 0.75
C TRP A 83 7.72 7.21 0.16
N LYS A 84 8.62 6.94 -0.78
CA LYS A 84 9.32 7.94 -1.57
C LYS A 84 9.48 7.47 -3.01
N GLU A 85 9.55 8.41 -3.94
CA GLU A 85 9.85 8.10 -5.33
C GLU A 85 11.27 7.51 -5.41
N ALA A 86 11.43 6.41 -6.16
CA ALA A 86 12.74 5.92 -6.56
C ALA A 86 13.14 6.77 -7.78
N GLU A 87 14.08 7.67 -7.58
CA GLU A 87 14.64 8.53 -8.63
C GLU A 87 15.21 7.71 -9.80
#